data_AF-A0A165H6D5-F1
#
_entry.id   AF-A0A165H6D5-F1
#
_cell.length_a   1.000
_cell.length_b   1.000
_cell.length_c   1.000
_cell.angle_alpha   90.00
_cell.angle_beta   90.00
_cell.angle_gamma   90.00
#
_symmetry.space_group_name_H-M   'P 1'
#
loop_
_entity.id
_entity.type
_entity.pdbx_description
1 polymer ?
#
loop_
_entity_poly.entity_id
_entity_poly.type
_entity_poly.pdbx_seq_one_letter_code
_entity_poly.pdbx_strand_id
1 'polypeptide(L)'
;MKAKRIWGTLIYRENPRRLERQNEDGTILTMKCPILQLESQVAAVREWLGRREIALPVDGRIAFTYQNTWEGLPDGTPILPAREVPFYLARECALTELYIDEKTFDHVAGMHALERYRFDRFPLCTKFDVNPNG
;
A
#
# COMPACT_ATOMS: atom_id res chain seq x y z
N MET A 1 4.61 -2.05 -13.09
CA MET A 1 3.71 -1.25 -12.24
C MET A 1 2.45 -0.89 -13.05
N LYS A 2 1.24 -1.14 -12.53
CA LYS A 2 0.00 -0.73 -13.19
C LYS A 2 -0.40 0.64 -12.63
N ALA A 3 0.14 1.71 -13.22
CA ALA A 3 -0.24 3.08 -12.85
C ALA A 3 -1.69 3.33 -13.29
N LYS A 4 -2.64 3.36 -12.36
CA LYS A 4 -3.98 3.90 -12.65
C LYS A 4 -3.81 5.40 -12.86
N ARG A 5 -4.04 5.85 -14.09
CA ARG A 5 -4.09 7.28 -14.44
C ARG A 5 -5.28 7.91 -13.73
N ILE A 6 -5.03 8.59 -12.61
CA ILE A 6 -6.02 9.31 -11.84
C ILE A 6 -5.66 10.79 -11.97
N TRP A 7 -6.50 11.56 -12.67
CA TRP A 7 -6.35 12.99 -12.94
C TRP A 7 -7.68 13.70 -12.63
N GLY A 8 -7.65 14.85 -11.96
CA GLY A 8 -8.85 15.63 -11.61
C GLY A 8 -9.03 15.76 -10.09
N THR A 9 -10.25 16.08 -9.66
CA THR A 9 -10.59 16.23 -8.24
C THR A 9 -10.83 14.86 -7.61
N LEU A 10 -10.07 14.58 -6.56
CA LEU A 10 -10.21 13.37 -5.74
C LEU A 10 -10.85 13.72 -4.41
N ILE A 11 -11.99 13.08 -4.16
CA ILE A 11 -12.80 13.29 -2.97
C ILE A 11 -12.67 12.05 -2.09
N TYR A 12 -12.10 12.23 -0.91
CA TYR A 12 -12.07 11.19 0.10
C TYR A 12 -13.39 11.18 0.87
N ARG A 13 -13.92 9.99 1.12
CA ARG A 13 -15.14 9.78 1.92
C ARG A 13 -14.80 8.82 3.04
N GLU A 14 -15.14 9.17 4.28
CA GLU A 14 -14.85 8.34 5.46
C GLU A 14 -15.89 7.23 5.67
N ASN A 15 -17.16 7.47 5.31
CA ASN A 15 -18.28 6.56 5.63
C ASN A 15 -19.12 6.18 4.37
N PRO A 16 -18.97 4.97 3.81
CA PRO A 16 -17.82 4.08 3.97
C PRO A 16 -16.56 4.65 3.31
N ARG A 17 -15.39 4.24 3.80
CA ARG A 17 -14.07 4.65 3.29
C ARG A 17 -13.92 4.34 1.81
N ARG A 18 -13.88 5.37 0.98
CA ARG A 18 -13.71 5.25 -0.48
C ARG A 18 -13.08 6.51 -1.06
N LEU A 19 -12.62 6.37 -2.30
CA LEU A 19 -12.11 7.48 -3.09
C LEU A 19 -13.03 7.71 -4.27
N GLU A 20 -13.51 8.92 -4.45
CA GLU A 20 -14.32 9.32 -5.59
C GLU A 20 -13.45 10.22 -6.49
N ARG A 21 -13.49 9.97 -7.80
CA ARG A 21 -12.91 10.88 -8.80
C ARG A 21 -14.04 11.58 -9.51
N GLN A 22 -14.04 12.92 -9.47
CA GLN A 22 -14.92 13.73 -10.29
C GLN A 22 -14.22 14.06 -11.61
N ASN A 23 -14.84 13.68 -12.72
CA ASN A 23 -14.37 14.01 -14.06
C ASN A 23 -14.91 15.40 -14.47
N GLU A 24 -14.34 15.96 -15.54
CA GLU A 24 -14.72 17.27 -16.08
C GLU A 24 -16.17 17.33 -16.57
N ASP A 25 -16.72 16.18 -17.00
CA ASP A 25 -18.12 16.03 -17.42
C ASP A 25 -19.11 15.89 -16.24
N GLY A 26 -18.62 15.99 -15.00
CA GLY A 26 -19.42 15.85 -13.78
C GLY A 26 -19.68 14.39 -13.36
N THR A 27 -19.20 13.40 -14.11
CA THR A 27 -19.35 11.99 -13.73
C THR A 27 -18.46 11.64 -12.54
N ILE A 28 -18.97 10.76 -11.67
CA ILE A 28 -18.26 10.31 -10.46
C ILE A 28 -17.86 8.85 -10.63
N LEU A 29 -16.55 8.59 -10.59
CA LEU A 29 -16.00 7.24 -10.53
C LEU A 29 -15.66 6.89 -9.08
N THR A 30 -16.34 5.88 -8.52
CA THR A 30 -16.03 5.36 -7.19
C THR A 30 -14.91 4.32 -7.25
N MET A 31 -13.92 4.47 -6.38
CA MET A 31 -12.74 3.64 -6.28
C MET A 31 -12.53 3.15 -4.85
N LYS A 32 -11.86 2.00 -4.69
CA LYS A 32 -11.42 1.52 -3.37
C LYS A 32 -10.53 2.56 -2.71
N CYS A 33 -10.67 2.71 -1.39
CA CYS A 33 -9.83 3.60 -0.60
C CYS A 33 -8.37 3.11 -0.62
N PRO A 34 -7.42 3.92 -1.15
CA PRO A 34 -6.01 3.53 -1.18
C PRO A 34 -5.40 3.50 0.23
N ILE A 35 -5.93 4.27 1.18
CA ILE A 35 -5.50 4.28 2.59
C ILE A 35 -5.81 2.93 3.24
N LEU A 36 -7.05 2.44 3.11
CA LEU A 36 -7.41 1.09 3.60
C LEU A 36 -6.55 -0.01 2.95
N GLN A 37 -6.28 0.13 1.65
CA GLN A 37 -5.43 -0.81 0.93
C GLN A 37 -3.99 -0.78 1.45
N LEU A 38 -3.46 0.38 1.84
CA LEU A 38 -2.14 0.53 2.44
C LEU A 38 -2.11 -0.07 3.85
N GLU A 39 -3.07 0.28 4.71
CA GLU A 39 -3.17 -0.23 6.09
C GLU A 39 -3.18 -1.76 6.11
N SER A 40 -3.94 -2.38 5.21
CA SER A 40 -4.01 -3.84 5.07
C SER A 40 -2.66 -4.45 4.66
N GLN A 41 -1.92 -3.80 3.76
CA GLN A 41 -0.60 -4.27 3.33
C GLN A 41 0.45 -4.11 4.43
N VAL A 42 0.45 -2.98 5.14
CA VAL A 42 1.34 -2.75 6.28
C VAL A 42 1.10 -3.80 7.36
N ALA A 43 -0.17 -4.09 7.69
CA ALA A 43 -0.52 -5.13 8.66
C ALA A 43 -0.01 -6.52 8.22
N ALA A 44 -0.19 -6.88 6.96
CA ALA A 44 0.27 -8.16 6.42
C ALA A 44 1.80 -8.31 6.49
N VAL A 45 2.56 -7.25 6.15
CA VAL A 45 4.02 -7.27 6.24
C VAL A 45 4.50 -7.34 7.69
N ARG A 46 3.87 -6.58 8.61
CA ARG A 46 4.19 -6.65 10.05
C ARG A 46 3.96 -8.05 10.60
N GLU A 47 2.84 -8.67 10.27
CA GLU A 47 2.54 -10.03 10.69
C GLU A 47 3.55 -11.04 10.11
N TRP A 48 3.92 -10.89 8.84
CA TRP A 48 4.90 -11.75 8.19
C TRP A 48 6.28 -11.69 8.84
N LEU A 49 6.73 -10.49 9.21
CA LEU A 49 7.98 -10.25 9.93
C LEU A 49 7.91 -10.78 11.37
N GLY A 50 6.80 -10.51 12.07
CA GLY A 50 6.58 -10.94 13.45
C GLY A 50 6.60 -12.45 13.61
N ARG A 51 6.01 -13.20 12.67
CA ARG A 51 6.06 -14.67 12.63
C ARG A 51 7.49 -15.25 12.48
N ARG A 52 8.46 -14.42 12.15
CA ARG A 52 9.88 -14.77 11.97
C ARG A 52 10.79 -14.13 13.00
N GLU A 53 10.20 -13.52 14.03
CA GLU A 53 10.94 -12.84 15.10
C GLU A 53 11.82 -11.68 14.59
N ILE A 54 11.43 -11.08 13.46
CA ILE A 54 12.13 -9.95 12.86
C ILE A 54 11.48 -8.65 13.34
N ALA A 55 12.17 -7.96 14.26
CA ALA A 55 11.71 -6.69 14.81
C ALA A 55 12.12 -5.52 13.89
N LEU A 56 11.31 -5.25 12.87
CA LEU A 56 11.49 -4.09 11.99
C LEU A 56 10.24 -3.19 11.99
N PRO A 57 10.42 -1.86 12.06
CA PRO A 57 9.31 -0.94 11.84
C PRO A 57 8.86 -1.03 10.38
N VAL A 58 7.54 -1.13 10.18
CA VAL A 58 6.92 -1.09 8.85
C VAL A 58 6.02 0.13 8.79
N ASP A 59 6.40 1.10 7.98
CA ASP A 59 5.55 2.24 7.59
C ASP A 59 5.29 2.19 6.08
N GLY A 60 4.30 2.95 5.63
CA GLY A 60 3.90 2.98 4.24
C GLY A 60 3.36 4.33 3.82
N ARG A 61 3.63 4.71 2.57
CA ARG A 61 3.08 5.91 1.94
C ARG A 61 2.50 5.58 0.58
N ILE A 62 1.50 6.35 0.18
CA ILE A 62 0.87 6.29 -1.13
C ILE A 62 1.38 7.49 -1.93
N ALA A 63 2.17 7.21 -2.95
CA ALA A 63 2.67 8.23 -3.87
C ALA A 63 1.73 8.42 -5.07
N PHE A 64 1.23 9.64 -5.28
CA PHE A 64 0.44 9.99 -6.47
C PHE A 64 1.31 10.69 -7.51
N THR A 65 1.38 10.15 -8.72
CA THR A 65 2.23 10.68 -9.81
C THR A 65 1.70 11.97 -10.42
N TYR A 66 0.41 12.26 -10.26
CA TYR A 66 -0.25 13.43 -10.79
C TYR A 66 -0.60 14.42 -9.68
N GLN A 67 -0.57 15.71 -10.02
CA GLN A 67 -1.12 16.76 -9.17
C GLN A 67 -2.64 16.64 -9.18
N ASN A 68 -3.18 16.00 -8.15
CA ASN A 68 -4.62 15.92 -7.94
C ASN A 68 -5.02 16.96 -6.90
N THR A 69 -6.19 17.58 -7.10
CA THR A 69 -6.85 18.35 -6.05
C THR A 69 -7.53 17.38 -5.11
N TRP A 70 -7.30 17.55 -3.80
CA TRP A 70 -7.86 16.68 -2.78
C TRP A 70 -8.96 17.39 -2.00
N GLU A 71 -10.07 16.69 -1.78
CA GLU A 71 -11.17 17.14 -0.93
C GLU A 71 -11.45 16.11 0.16
N GLY A 72 -11.73 16.58 1.37
CA GLY A 72 -12.10 15.73 2.50
C GLY A 72 -10.99 14.80 3.00
N LEU A 73 -9.75 15.01 2.56
CA LEU A 73 -8.61 14.21 3.01
C LEU A 73 -8.25 14.58 4.46
N PRO A 74 -8.19 13.62 5.40
CA PRO A 74 -7.79 13.90 6.77
C PRO A 74 -6.35 14.44 6.87
N ASP A 75 -6.08 15.20 7.93
CA ASP A 75 -4.72 15.61 8.27
C ASP A 75 -3.83 14.40 8.58
N GLY A 76 -2.56 14.49 8.20
CA GLY A 76 -1.58 13.44 8.47
C GLY A 76 -1.76 12.16 7.65
N THR A 77 -2.57 12.18 6.60
CA THR A 77 -2.73 11.02 5.71
C THR A 77 -1.40 10.57 5.11
N PRO A 78 -1.23 9.27 4.84
CA PRO A 78 0.00 8.72 4.28
C PRO A 78 0.12 8.99 2.77
N ILE A 79 -0.42 10.10 2.27
CA ILE A 79 -0.45 10.44 0.86
C ILE A 79 0.56 11.54 0.59
N LEU A 80 1.36 11.38 -0.48
CA LEU A 80 2.27 12.41 -0.94
C LEU A 80 2.38 12.44 -2.47
N PRO A 81 2.71 13.59 -3.07
CA PRO A 81 3.06 13.68 -4.48
C PRO A 81 4.33 12.87 -4.78
N ALA A 82 4.35 12.11 -5.89
CA ALA A 82 5.49 11.25 -6.22
C ALA A 82 6.83 12.01 -6.33
N ARG A 83 6.80 13.28 -6.74
CA ARG A 83 7.97 14.17 -6.76
C ARG A 83 8.57 14.45 -5.38
N GLU A 84 7.79 14.26 -4.31
CA GLU A 84 8.22 14.47 -2.93
C GLU A 84 8.78 13.20 -2.29
N VAL A 85 8.66 12.04 -2.94
CA VAL A 85 9.21 10.76 -2.46
C VAL A 85 10.71 10.87 -2.13
N PRO A 86 11.59 11.46 -2.98
CA PRO A 86 13.01 11.54 -2.65
C PRO A 86 13.28 12.37 -1.40
N PHE A 87 12.56 13.49 -1.23
CA PHE A 87 12.69 14.36 -0.06
C PHE A 87 12.18 13.69 1.21
N TYR A 88 11.04 12.99 1.11
CA TYR A 88 10.52 12.19 2.20
C TYR A 88 11.54 11.14 2.63
N LEU A 89 12.05 10.32 1.69
CA LEU A 89 13.04 9.29 2.00
C LEU A 89 14.32 9.88 2.60
N ALA A 90 14.84 10.98 2.05
CA ALA A 90 16.03 11.63 2.60
C ALA A 90 15.81 12.09 4.04
N ARG A 91 14.64 12.65 4.36
CA ARG A 91 14.26 13.07 5.71
C ARG A 91 14.13 11.87 6.64
N GLU A 92 13.39 10.85 6.25
CA GLU A 92 13.18 9.67 7.11
C GLU A 92 14.50 8.93 7.35
N CYS A 93 15.33 8.71 6.32
CA CYS A 93 16.64 8.09 6.47
C CYS A 93 17.59 8.91 7.37
N ALA A 94 17.50 10.24 7.35
CA ALA A 94 18.30 11.09 8.24
C ALA A 94 17.82 11.02 9.71
N LEU A 95 16.55 10.68 9.94
CA LEU A 95 15.95 10.57 11.28
C LEU A 95 16.03 9.16 11.86
N THR A 96 16.48 8.18 11.09
CA THR A 96 16.36 6.75 11.37
C THR A 96 17.75 6.18 11.66
N GLU A 97 17.99 5.69 12.88
CA GLU A 97 19.15 4.83 13.16
C GLU A 97 19.05 3.56 12.31
N LEU A 98 20.17 3.01 11.83
CA LEU A 98 20.14 1.76 11.04
C LEU A 98 19.47 0.65 11.87
N TYR A 99 18.22 0.31 11.53
CA TYR A 99 17.46 -0.76 12.20
C TYR A 99 17.87 -2.16 11.76
N ILE A 100 18.68 -2.28 10.70
CA ILE A 100 19.00 -3.56 10.07
C ILE A 100 20.41 -3.52 9.49
N ASP A 101 21.18 -4.59 9.70
CA ASP A 101 22.44 -4.81 9.00
C ASP A 101 22.22 -5.44 7.61
N GLU A 102 23.23 -5.35 6.75
CA GLU A 102 23.18 -5.89 5.38
C GLU A 102 22.82 -7.39 5.36
N LYS A 103 23.33 -8.15 6.33
CA LYS A 103 23.06 -9.60 6.44
C LYS A 103 21.59 -9.89 6.72
N THR A 104 20.96 -9.13 7.59
CA THR A 104 19.54 -9.26 7.94
C THR A 104 18.67 -8.78 6.79
N PHE A 105 19.09 -7.74 6.07
CA PHE A 105 18.43 -7.30 4.84
C PHE A 105 18.43 -8.40 3.77
N ASP A 106 19.60 -8.98 3.48
CA ASP A 106 19.75 -10.06 2.51
C ASP A 106 18.95 -11.31 2.91
N HIS A 107 18.93 -11.63 4.21
CA HIS A 107 18.13 -12.71 4.75
C HIS A 107 16.63 -12.50 4.50
N VAL A 108 16.11 -11.30 4.79
CA VAL A 108 14.71 -10.92 4.55
C VAL A 108 14.39 -10.95 3.05
N ALA A 109 15.25 -10.36 2.21
CA ALA A 109 15.07 -10.33 0.76
C ALA A 109 15.06 -11.74 0.15
N GLY A 110 15.96 -12.61 0.61
CA GLY A 110 16.04 -14.01 0.20
C GLY A 110 14.79 -14.81 0.58
N MET A 111 14.28 -14.65 1.81
CA MET A 111 13.03 -15.31 2.23
C MET A 111 11.82 -14.87 1.40
N HIS A 112 11.68 -13.56 1.15
CA HIS A 112 10.59 -13.03 0.33
C HIS A 112 10.67 -13.52 -1.13
N ALA A 113 11.89 -13.64 -1.68
CA ALA A 113 12.09 -14.21 -3.01
C ALA A 113 11.69 -15.69 -3.09
N LEU A 114 12.00 -16.48 -2.06
CA LEU A 114 11.61 -17.89 -1.97
C LEU A 114 10.09 -18.09 -1.82
N GLU A 115 9.41 -17.16 -1.14
CA GLU A 115 7.96 -17.21 -1.00
C GLU A 115 7.16 -16.86 -2.25
N ARG A 116 7.74 -16.10 -3.20
CA ARG A 116 7.12 -15.89 -4.52
C ARG A 116 6.83 -17.23 -5.24
N TYR A 117 7.55 -18.30 -4.87
CA TYR A 117 7.36 -19.66 -5.40
C TYR A 117 6.45 -20.54 -4.52
N ARG A 118 6.10 -20.10 -3.31
CA ARG A 118 5.20 -20.81 -2.38
C ARG A 118 3.75 -20.32 -2.41
N PHE A 119 3.40 -19.43 -3.34
CA PHE A 119 2.00 -19.03 -3.54
C PHE A 119 1.20 -20.18 -4.17
N ASP A 120 0.89 -21.17 -3.34
CA ASP A 120 -0.11 -22.19 -3.63
C ASP A 120 -1.48 -21.52 -3.53
N ARG A 121 -2.20 -21.44 -4.65
CA ARG A 121 -3.54 -20.82 -4.72
C ARG A 121 -4.61 -21.63 -3.99
N PHE A 122 -4.26 -22.77 -3.41
CA PHE A 122 -5.17 -23.63 -2.65
C PHE A 122 -4.83 -23.55 -1.15
N PRO A 123 -5.64 -22.78 -0.37
CA PRO A 123 -6.87 -23.36 0.15
C PRO A 123 -8.02 -22.34 0.26
N LEU A 124 -8.25 -21.49 -0.75
CA LEU A 124 -9.46 -20.66 -0.78
C LEU A 124 -10.69 -21.44 -1.28
N CYS A 125 -10.50 -22.35 -2.23
CA CYS A 125 -11.60 -23.19 -2.75
C CYS A 125 -12.19 -24.10 -1.67
N THR A 126 -11.37 -24.66 -0.78
CA THR A 126 -11.82 -25.51 0.34
C THR A 126 -12.53 -24.74 1.45
N LYS A 127 -12.31 -23.42 1.57
CA LYS A 127 -12.98 -22.59 2.58
C LYS A 127 -14.34 -22.06 2.12
N PHE A 128 -14.57 -21.98 0.81
CA PHE A 128 -15.77 -21.37 0.22
C PHE A 128 -16.63 -22.32 -0.64
N ASP A 129 -16.27 -23.61 -0.72
CA ASP A 129 -16.98 -24.64 -1.50
C ASP A 129 -17.31 -24.21 -2.94
N VAL A 130 -16.41 -23.44 -3.55
CA VAL A 130 -16.58 -22.97 -4.93
C VAL A 130 -15.91 -23.97 -5.87
N ASN A 131 -16.72 -24.61 -6.71
CA ASN A 131 -16.25 -25.50 -7.76
C ASN A 131 -15.42 -24.69 -8.79
N PRO A 132 -14.14 -25.03 -9.01
CA PRO A 132 -13.29 -24.28 -9.94
C PRO A 132 -13.58 -24.57 -11.43
N ASN A 133 -14.54 -25.43 -11.76
CA ASN A 133 -14.93 -25.76 -13.15
C ASN A 133 -16.43 -25.50 -13.43
N GLY A 134 -17.03 -24.51 -12.77
CA GLY A 134 -18.41 -24.05 -13.03
C GLY A 134 -18.49 -22.97 -14.08
#